data_AF-A0A948WD20-F1
#
_entry.id   AF-A0A948WD20-F1
#
_cell.length_a   1.000
_cell.length_b   1.000
_cell.length_c   1.000
_cell.angle_alpha   90.00
_cell.angle_beta   90.00
_cell.angle_gamma   90.00
#
_symmetry.space_group_name_H-M   'P 1'
#
loop_
_entity.id
_entity.type
_entity.pdbx_description
1 polymer ?
#
loop_
_entity_poly.entity_id
_entity_poly.type
_entity_poly.pdbx_seq_one_letter_code
_entity_poly.pdbx_strand_id
1 'polypeptide(L)' 'MKTTLDIPSDLLEDAMRVSGAKTKRAAVLAALGDFARRGRMRSLADRLGDSSTFMTAAQLESLRVREMPE' A
#
# COMPACT_ATOMS: atom_id res chain seq x y z
N MET A 1 -15.51 -1.95 14.66
CA MET A 1 -15.38 -2.80 15.87
C MET A 1 -14.63 -2.04 16.94
N LYS A 2 -15.00 -2.20 18.22
CA LYS A 2 -14.24 -1.67 19.37
C LYS A 2 -13.39 -2.82 19.94
N THR A 3 -12.11 -2.56 20.14
CA THR A 3 -11.14 -3.54 20.63
C THR A 3 -10.34 -2.89 21.75
N THR A 4 -10.04 -3.64 22.81
CA THR A 4 -9.14 -3.22 23.88
C THR A 4 -7.80 -3.90 23.65
N LEU A 5 -6.73 -3.12 23.58
CA LEU A 5 -5.36 -3.58 23.37
C LEU A 5 -4.49 -2.97 24.46
N ASP A 6 -3.55 -3.75 24.98
CA ASP A 6 -2.49 -3.22 25.83
C ASP A 6 -1.34 -2.76 24.94
N ILE A 7 -0.97 -1.48 25.06
CA ILE A 7 0.05 -0.83 24.21
C ILE A 7 0.99 -0.07 25.14
N PRO A 8 2.32 -0.30 25.04
CA PRO A 8 3.30 0.49 25.77
C PRO A 8 3.09 2.00 25.56
N SER A 9 3.13 2.77 26.65
CA SER A 9 2.80 4.20 26.63
C SER A 9 3.77 5.00 25.77
N ASP A 10 5.06 4.67 25.86
CA ASP A 10 6.15 5.23 25.06
C ASP A 10 5.91 5.02 23.56
N LEU A 11 5.53 3.81 23.15
CA LEU A 11 5.23 3.50 21.75
C LEU A 11 4.04 4.30 21.23
N LEU A 12 3.01 4.46 22.06
CA LEU A 12 1.81 5.23 21.69
C LEU A 12 2.10 6.73 21.61
N GLU A 13 2.91 7.26 22.51
CA GLU A 13 3.37 8.65 22.50
C GLU A 13 4.22 8.94 21.25
N ASP A 14 5.11 8.02 20.90
CA ASP A 14 5.89 8.12 19.67
C ASP A 14 5.01 8.10 18.42
N ALA A 15 4.02 7.19 18.38
CA ALA A 15 3.05 7.16 17.29
C ALA A 15 2.28 8.49 17.19
N MET A 16 1.84 9.06 18.32
CA MET A 16 1.15 10.36 18.36
C MET A 16 2.05 11.50 17.87
N ARG A 17 3.32 11.53 18.29
CA ARG A 17 4.31 12.53 17.88
C ARG A 17 4.60 12.47 16.39
N VAL A 18 4.88 11.27 15.87
CA VAL A 18 5.19 11.06 14.44
C VAL A 18 3.98 11.35 13.56
N SER A 19 2.78 10.96 13.99
CA SER A 19 1.56 11.17 13.20
C SER A 19 0.92 12.55 13.40
N GLY A 20 1.38 13.35 14.38
CA GLY A 20 0.74 14.61 14.78
C GLY A 20 -0.68 14.45 15.33
N ALA A 21 -1.05 13.25 15.80
CA ALA A 21 -2.42 12.95 16.19
C ALA A 21 -2.75 13.50 17.59
N LYS A 22 -3.90 14.17 17.71
CA LYS A 22 -4.37 14.71 18.99
C LYS A 22 -4.98 13.66 19.93
N THR A 23 -5.29 12.47 19.42
CA THR A 23 -5.91 11.40 20.22
C THR A 23 -5.21 10.07 20.01
N LYS A 24 -5.19 9.24 21.06
CA LYS A 24 -4.66 7.87 21.04
C LYS A 24 -5.25 7.03 19.90
N ARG A 25 -6.58 7.12 19.72
CA ARG A 25 -7.29 6.42 18.64
C ARG A 25 -6.81 6.85 17.26
N ALA A 26 -6.63 8.16 17.03
CA ALA A 26 -6.18 8.67 15.73
C ALA A 26 -4.76 8.22 15.41
N ALA A 27 -3.85 8.19 16.40
CA ALA A 27 -2.49 7.67 16.22
C ALA A 27 -2.49 6.19 15.81
N VAL A 28 -3.28 5.36 16.51
CA VAL A 28 -3.39 3.92 16.18
C VAL A 28 -3.96 3.72 14.78
N LEU A 29 -4.98 4.47 14.39
CA LEU A 29 -5.56 4.39 13.04
C LEU A 29 -4.55 4.80 11.96
N ALA A 30 -3.79 5.87 12.19
CA ALA A 30 -2.74 6.31 11.27
C ALA A 30 -1.64 5.26 11.12
N ALA A 31 -1.17 4.70 12.24
CA ALA A 31 -0.14 3.66 12.24
C ALA A 31 -0.60 2.39 11.50
N LEU A 32 -1.83 1.91 11.75
CA LEU A 32 -2.40 0.75 11.05
C LEU A 32 -2.59 1.02 9.55
N GLY A 33 -3.04 2.22 9.19
CA GLY A 33 -3.21 2.63 7.79
C GLY A 33 -1.89 2.62 7.02
N ASP A 34 -0.84 3.19 7.61
CA ASP A 34 0.48 3.22 6.99
C ASP A 34 1.14 1.83 6.95
N PHE A 35 1.00 1.02 8.01
CA PHE A 35 1.45 -0.37 8.03
C PHE A 35 0.82 -1.18 6.89
N ALA A 36 -0.50 -1.11 6.73
CA ALA A 36 -1.20 -1.80 5.66
C ALA A 36 -0.77 -1.29 4.26
N ARG A 37 -0.56 0.02 4.11
CA ARG A 37 -0.07 0.61 2.86
C ARG A 37 1.32 0.08 2.50
N ARG A 38 2.25 0.05 3.45
CA ARG A 38 3.60 -0.51 3.25
C ARG A 38 3.54 -2.00 2.93
N GLY A 39 2.65 -2.76 3.57
CA GLY A 39 2.42 -4.17 3.25
C GLY A 39 1.97 -4.38 1.80
N ARG A 40 1.02 -3.57 1.32
CA ARG A 40 0.59 -3.62 -0.09
C ARG A 40 1.72 -3.26 -1.05
N MET A 41 2.49 -2.22 -0.76
CA MET A 41 3.64 -1.84 -1.60
C MET A 41 4.70 -2.94 -1.66
N ARG A 42 4.99 -3.61 -0.53
CA ARG A 42 5.91 -4.74 -0.49
C ARG A 42 5.42 -5.90 -1.36
N SER A 43 4.15 -6.28 -1.21
CA SER A 43 3.54 -7.34 -2.03
C SER A 43 3.56 -7.01 -3.52
N LEU A 44 3.44 -5.73 -3.90
CA LEU A 44 3.60 -5.31 -5.30
C LEU A 44 5.05 -5.40 -5.77
N ALA A 45 6.01 -5.00 -4.94
CA ALA A 45 7.44 -5.09 -5.25
C ALA A 45 7.90 -6.55 -5.41
N ASP A 46 7.37 -7.47 -4.59
CA ASP A 46 7.67 -8.91 -4.70
C ASP A 46 7.19 -9.49 -6.05
N ARG A 47 6.19 -8.85 -6.68
CA ARG A 47 5.64 -9.21 -7.99
C ARG A 47 6.25 -8.40 -9.14
N LEU A 48 7.33 -7.67 -8.89
CA LEU A 48 8.00 -6.90 -9.92
C LEU A 48 8.77 -7.85 -10.85
N GLY A 49 8.35 -7.91 -12.13
CA GLY A 49 9.00 -8.74 -13.14
C GLY A 49 8.45 -10.16 -13.29
N ASP A 50 7.53 -10.59 -12.42
CA ASP A 50 6.88 -11.91 -12.49
C ASP A 50 5.51 -11.90 -13.19
N SER A 51 5.12 -10.74 -13.72
CA SER A 51 3.75 -10.53 -14.17
C SER A 51 3.46 -11.28 -15.48
N SER A 52 2.91 -12.48 -15.34
CA SER A 52 2.48 -13.33 -16.46
C SER A 52 1.22 -12.83 -17.19
N THR A 53 0.58 -11.79 -16.65
CA THR A 53 -0.72 -11.29 -17.11
C THR A 53 -0.60 -10.05 -18.00
N PHE A 54 0.54 -9.34 -17.97
CA PHE A 54 0.74 -8.17 -18.82
C PHE A 54 1.29 -8.57 -20.19
N MET A 55 0.82 -7.87 -21.22
CA MET A 55 1.34 -8.01 -22.57
C MET A 55 2.75 -7.43 -22.68
N THR A 56 3.60 -8.05 -23.48
CA THR A 56 4.92 -7.53 -23.82
C THR A 56 4.81 -6.32 -24.76
N ALA A 57 5.89 -5.54 -24.89
CA ALA A 57 5.94 -4.41 -25.83
C ALA A 57 5.62 -4.85 -27.28
N ALA A 58 6.07 -6.03 -27.70
CA ALA A 58 5.77 -6.57 -29.03
C ALA A 58 4.30 -6.93 -29.21
N GLN A 59 3.66 -7.48 -28.16
CA GLN A 59 2.23 -7.78 -28.18
C GLN A 59 1.39 -6.48 -28.23
N LEU A 60 1.80 -5.44 -27.50
CA LEU A 60 1.15 -4.14 -27.54
C LEU A 60 1.25 -3.49 -28.93
N GLU A 61 2.43 -3.58 -29.56
CA GLU A 61 2.62 -3.02 -30.90
C GLU A 61 1.77 -3.74 -31.95
N SER A 62 1.66 -5.07 -31.83
CA SER A 62 0.78 -5.87 -32.70
C SER A 62 -0.69 -5.46 -32.59
N LEU A 63 -1.15 -5.11 -31.37
CA LEU A 63 -2.52 -4.61 -31.16
C LEU A 63 -2.74 -3.24 -31.78
N ARG A 64 -1.75 -2.32 -31.67
CA ARG A 64 -1.84 -0.97 -32.26
C ARG A 64 -1.90 -1.00 -33.77
N VAL A 65 -1.08 -1.82 -34.41
CA VAL A 65 -1.08 -1.99 -35.87
C VAL A 65 -2.43 -2.55 -36.34
N ARG A 66 -3.06 -3.43 -35.56
CA ARG A 66 -4.38 -4.01 -35.87
C ARG A 66 -5.54 -3.02 -35.70
N GLU A 67 -5.40 -2.02 -34.84
CA GLU A 67 -6.45 -1.02 -34.57
C GLU A 67 -6.37 0.24 -35.45
N MET A 68 -5.31 0.38 -36.24
CA MET A 68 -5.20 1.44 -37.24
C MET A 68 -6.08 1.09 -38.46
N PRO A 69 -7.11 1.88 -38.80
CA PRO A 69 -7.82 1.72 -40.06
C PRO A 69 -6.91 2.19 -41.23
N GLU A 70 -7.10 1.58 -42.40
CA GLU A 70 -6.41 1.96 -43.66
C GLU A 70 -6.60 3.44 -44.03
#